data_AF-A0A0M0EFG6-F1
#
_entry.id   AF-A0A0M0EFG6-F1
#
_cell.length_a   1.000
_cell.length_b   1.000
_cell.length_c   1.000
_cell.angle_alpha   90.00
_cell.angle_beta   90.00
_cell.angle_gamma   90.00
#
_symmetry.space_group_name_H-M   'P 1'
#
loop_
_entity.id
_entity.type
_entity.pdbx_description
1 polymer ?
#
loop_
_entity_poly.entity_id
_entity_poly.type
_entity_poly.pdbx_seq_one_letter_code
_entity_poly.pdbx_strand_id
1 'polypeptide(L)' 'MAEITGRELHLVKKVLAIAMLAIERQPGPFQPYSDMQDMKGLLDLLAPGDTELTFYARAARIAVTGDPD' A
#
# COMPACT_ATOMS: atom_id res chain seq x y z
N MET A 1 6.41 -23.58 2.88
CA MET A 1 5.73 -22.26 2.98
C MET A 1 4.81 -22.15 1.78
N ALA A 2 3.63 -21.53 1.94
CA ALA A 2 2.72 -21.30 0.81
C ALA A 2 3.31 -20.23 -0.11
N GLU A 3 3.20 -20.42 -1.42
CA GLU A 3 3.60 -19.44 -2.42
C GLU A 3 2.48 -18.40 -2.59
N ILE A 4 2.78 -17.13 -2.33
CA ILE A 4 1.80 -16.04 -2.46
C ILE A 4 1.71 -15.64 -3.93
N THR A 5 0.61 -16.00 -4.59
CA THR A 5 0.41 -15.73 -6.02
C THR A 5 -0.98 -15.19 -6.33
N GLY A 6 -1.18 -14.72 -7.57
CA GLY A 6 -2.49 -14.32 -8.10
C GLY A 6 -3.26 -13.40 -7.16
N ARG A 7 -4.38 -13.91 -6.63
CA ARG A 7 -5.29 -13.15 -5.75
C ARG A 7 -4.64 -12.80 -4.40
N GLU A 8 -3.82 -13.68 -3.85
CA GLU A 8 -3.17 -13.45 -2.55
C GLU A 8 -2.16 -12.32 -2.68
N LEU A 9 -1.34 -12.35 -3.74
CA LEU A 9 -0.40 -11.29 -4.05
C LEU A 9 -1.11 -9.95 -4.27
N HIS A 10 -2.24 -9.95 -4.96
CA HIS A 10 -3.06 -8.75 -5.14
C HIS A 10 -3.56 -8.18 -3.81
N LEU A 11 -3.96 -9.03 -2.85
CA LEU A 11 -4.36 -8.58 -1.52
C LEU A 11 -3.19 -7.98 -0.74
N VAL A 12 -1.99 -8.59 -0.82
CA VAL A 12 -0.78 -8.05 -0.19
C VAL A 12 -0.47 -6.65 -0.72
N LYS A 13 -0.40 -6.48 -2.04
CA LYS A 13 -0.15 -5.18 -2.69
C LYS A 13 -1.17 -4.12 -2.24
N LYS A 14 -2.44 -4.49 -2.20
CA LYS A 14 -3.52 -3.59 -1.78
C LYS A 14 -3.40 -3.19 -0.30
N VAL A 15 -3.08 -4.13 0.59
CA VAL A 15 -2.92 -3.87 2.02
C VAL A 15 -1.71 -2.98 2.28
N LEU A 16 -0.59 -3.19 1.58
CA LEU A 16 0.58 -2.32 1.67
C LEU A 16 0.22 -0.86 1.33
N ALA A 17 -0.48 -0.63 0.22
CA ALA A 17 -0.91 0.71 -0.17
C ALA A 17 -1.87 1.36 0.84
N ILE A 18 -2.82 0.58 1.38
CA ILE A 18 -3.76 1.06 2.43
C ILE A 18 -3.00 1.43 3.70
N ALA A 19 -2.09 0.57 4.16
CA ALA A 19 -1.33 0.80 5.38
C ALA A 19 -0.45 2.05 5.25
N MET A 20 0.25 2.22 4.13
CA MET A 20 1.04 3.41 3.86
C MET A 20 0.19 4.69 3.94
N LEU A 21 -0.96 4.72 3.25
CA LEU A 21 -1.83 5.90 3.28
C LEU A 21 -2.42 6.15 4.67
N ALA A 22 -2.79 5.09 5.40
CA ALA A 22 -3.29 5.22 6.76
C ALA A 22 -2.23 5.81 7.71
N ILE A 23 -0.97 5.35 7.58
CA ILE A 23 0.17 5.89 8.32
C ILE A 23 0.38 7.36 7.95
N GLU A 24 0.49 7.68 6.67
CA GLU A 24 0.74 9.04 6.16
C GLU A 24 -0.29 10.05 6.67
N ARG A 25 -1.57 9.63 6.74
CA ARG A 25 -2.69 10.47 7.20
C ARG A 25 -2.78 10.65 8.72
N GLN A 26 -1.93 10.00 9.50
CA GLN A 26 -1.87 10.14 10.96
C GLN A 26 -0.51 10.74 11.38
N PRO A 27 -0.27 12.04 11.09
CA PRO A 27 0.96 12.69 11.51
C PRO A 27 1.05 12.75 13.04
N GLY A 28 2.22 12.44 13.59
CA GLY A 28 2.45 12.46 15.02
C GLY A 28 3.88 12.09 15.42
N PRO A 29 4.24 12.32 16.69
CA PRO A 29 5.60 12.07 17.19
C PRO A 29 6.02 10.59 17.13
N PHE A 30 5.07 9.66 16.97
CA PHE A 30 5.30 8.22 16.87
C PHE A 30 4.83 7.64 15.53
N GLN A 31 4.81 8.45 14.47
CA GLN A 31 4.43 7.97 13.15
C GLN A 31 5.46 6.92 12.66
N PRO A 32 5.02 5.71 12.24
CA PRO A 32 5.92 4.62 11.87
C PRO A 32 6.51 4.81 10.47
N TYR A 33 7.36 5.83 10.31
CA TYR A 33 7.97 6.17 9.02
C TYR A 33 8.86 5.07 8.45
N SER A 34 9.60 4.35 9.29
CA SER A 34 10.42 3.21 8.85
C SER A 34 9.56 2.13 8.22
N ASP A 35 8.48 1.74 8.91
CA ASP A 35 7.58 0.69 8.43
C ASP A 35 6.91 1.10 7.12
N MET A 36 6.54 2.37 6.98
CA MET A 36 6.00 2.91 5.74
C MET A 36 7.01 2.86 4.58
N GLN A 37 8.29 3.14 4.83
CA GLN A 37 9.35 3.04 3.81
C GLN A 37 9.61 1.59 3.40
N ASP A 38 9.63 0.65 4.36
CA ASP A 38 9.77 -0.78 4.08
C ASP A 38 8.58 -1.29 3.25
N MET A 39 7.35 -0.88 3.61
CA MET A 39 6.14 -1.19 2.84
C MET A 39 6.19 -0.61 1.43
N LYS A 40 6.68 0.62 1.27
CA LYS A 40 6.86 1.25 -0.04
C LYS A 40 7.86 0.47 -0.89
N GLY A 41 9.03 0.14 -0.34
CA GLY A 41 10.05 -0.64 -1.05
C GLY A 41 9.54 -2.02 -1.49
N LEU A 42 8.79 -2.70 -0.62
CA LEU A 42 8.15 -3.97 -0.97
C LEU A 42 7.08 -3.79 -2.05
N LEU A 43 6.27 -2.74 -1.97
CA LEU A 43 5.24 -2.48 -2.97
C LEU A 43 5.85 -2.16 -4.34
N ASP A 44 6.91 -1.34 -4.39
CA ASP A 44 7.66 -1.03 -5.61
C ASP A 44 8.25 -2.30 -6.25
N LEU A 45 8.73 -3.24 -5.43
CA LEU A 45 9.24 -4.54 -5.90
C LEU A 45 8.13 -5.43 -6.46
N LEU A 46 6.98 -5.49 -5.79
CA LEU A 46 5.88 -6.37 -6.17
C LEU A 46 5.05 -5.81 -7.34
N ALA A 47 4.97 -4.49 -7.49
CA ALA A 47 4.18 -3.77 -8.48
C ALA A 47 5.06 -2.77 -9.26
N PRO A 48 5.98 -3.23 -10.13
CA PRO A 48 6.99 -2.38 -10.76
C PRO A 48 6.46 -1.40 -11.81
N GLY A 49 5.18 -1.50 -12.18
CA GLY A 49 4.57 -0.65 -13.20
C GLY A 49 3.79 0.52 -12.60
N ASP A 50 4.02 1.72 -13.11
CA ASP A 50 3.34 2.96 -12.67
C ASP A 50 1.80 2.84 -12.74
N THR A 51 1.27 2.14 -13.75
CA THR A 51 -0.17 1.88 -13.87
C THR A 51 -0.70 1.04 -12.71
N GLU A 52 0.06 0.03 -12.29
CA GLU A 52 -0.32 -0.85 -11.18
C GLU A 52 -0.21 -0.11 -9.84
N LEU A 53 0.84 0.69 -9.65
CA LEU A 53 0.99 1.55 -8.47
C LEU A 53 -0.14 2.58 -8.37
N THR A 54 -0.50 3.23 -9.48
CA THR A 54 -1.62 4.17 -9.53
C THR A 54 -2.94 3.50 -9.17
N PHE A 55 -3.15 2.26 -9.63
CA PHE A 55 -4.33 1.47 -9.27
C PHE A 55 -4.40 1.21 -7.76
N TYR A 56 -3.31 0.77 -7.12
CA TYR A 56 -3.32 0.52 -5.67
C TYR A 56 -3.41 1.80 -4.84
N ALA A 57 -2.78 2.90 -5.29
CA ALA A 57 -2.92 4.20 -4.65
C ALA A 57 -4.39 4.66 -4.64
N ARG A 58 -5.08 4.58 -5.79
CA ARG A 58 -6.52 4.89 -5.88
C ARG A 58 -7.34 3.97 -4.99
N ALA A 59 -7.06 2.67 -4.99
CA ALA A 59 -7.76 1.71 -4.16
C ALA A 59 -7.55 1.98 -2.65
N ALA A 60 -6.35 2.44 -2.26
CA ALA A 60 -6.04 2.83 -0.90
C ALA A 60 -6.81 4.09 -0.48
N ARG A 61 -6.90 5.11 -1.34
CA ARG A 61 -7.72 6.31 -1.06
C ARG A 61 -9.16 5.94 -0.78
N ILE A 62 -9.81 5.20 -1.67
CA ILE A 62 -11.20 4.73 -1.46
C ILE A 62 -11.34 4.02 -0.11
N ALA A 63 -10.39 3.16 0.26
CA ALA A 63 -10.48 2.39 1.49
C ALA A 63 -10.27 3.24 2.77
N VAL A 64 -9.40 4.26 2.71
CA VAL A 64 -9.02 5.05 3.89
C VAL A 64 -9.88 6.31 4.04
N THR A 65 -10.29 6.93 2.93
CA THR A 65 -11.01 8.21 2.92
C THR A 65 -12.45 8.08 2.43
N GLY A 66 -12.81 6.98 1.77
CA GLY A 66 -14.09 6.87 1.06
C GLY A 66 -14.12 7.60 -0.28
N ASP A 67 -13.00 8.21 -0.69
CA ASP A 67 -12.89 9.05 -1.89
C ASP A 67 -11.83 8.47 -2.86
N PRO A 68 -12.12 8.30 -4.16
CA PRO A 68 -11.12 7.90 -5.15
C PRO A 68 -10.08 8.97 -5.51
N ASP A 69 -10.35 10.25 -5.26
CA ASP A 69 -9.52 11.37 -5.73
C ASP A 69 -8.50 11.82 -4.66
#